data_AF-A0A0A8LBM0-F1
#
_entry.id   AF-A0A0A8LBM0-F1
#
_cell.length_a   1.000
_cell.length_b   1.000
_cell.length_c   1.000
_cell.angle_alpha   90.00
_cell.angle_beta   90.00
_cell.angle_gamma   90.00
#
_symmetry.space_group_name_H-M   'P 1'
#
loop_
_entity.id
_entity.type
_entity.pdbx_description
1 polymer ?
#
loop_
_entity_poly.entity_id
_entity_poly.type
_entity_poly.pdbx_seq_one_letter_code
_entity_poly.pdbx_strand_id
1 'polypeptide(L)'
;MASNRSAQRIELLKHLLRVCDGEQWLFNSFQLSIPQMRQYNMKCEVVQFSPEKLKTIYDMNNLAGSDKVNEKLLYQLNERLKILFTKTGRSRTTLDQHILTAALIDLLITICGTITKSETRMISMALVDSIEKLIDTSFIKPYCQGLLNFTKESSSIP
;
A
#
# COMPACT_ATOMS: atom_id res chain seq x y z
N MET A 1 15.06 -16.05 -3.18
CA MET A 1 14.61 -15.34 -1.97
C MET A 1 13.78 -14.11 -2.30
N ALA A 2 14.31 -13.13 -3.07
CA ALA A 2 13.55 -11.94 -3.49
C ALA A 2 12.24 -12.25 -4.24
N SER A 3 12.26 -13.20 -5.19
CA SER A 3 11.06 -13.60 -5.96
C SER A 3 9.97 -14.22 -5.06
N ASN A 4 10.32 -15.17 -4.17
CA ASN A 4 9.36 -15.74 -3.21
C ASN A 4 8.77 -14.69 -2.25
N ARG A 5 9.60 -13.77 -1.72
CA ARG A 5 9.11 -12.66 -0.89
C ARG A 5 8.19 -11.75 -1.70
N SER A 6 8.55 -11.41 -2.93
CA SER A 6 7.72 -10.58 -3.82
C SER A 6 6.37 -11.22 -4.12
N ALA A 7 6.34 -12.54 -4.36
CA ALA A 7 5.09 -13.28 -4.56
C ALA A 7 4.20 -13.26 -3.31
N GLN A 8 4.78 -13.42 -2.11
CA GLN A 8 4.05 -13.26 -0.85
C GLN A 8 3.52 -11.83 -0.66
N ARG A 9 4.28 -10.82 -1.10
CA ARG A 9 3.83 -9.41 -1.06
C ARG A 9 2.71 -9.14 -2.04
N ILE A 10 2.72 -9.75 -3.23
CA ILE A 10 1.59 -9.67 -4.18
C ILE A 10 0.32 -10.19 -3.50
N GLU A 11 0.36 -11.35 -2.84
CA GLU A 11 -0.81 -11.91 -2.18
C GLU A 11 -1.31 -11.02 -1.03
N LEU A 12 -0.40 -10.44 -0.23
CA LEU A 12 -0.78 -9.48 0.80
C LEU A 12 -1.39 -8.19 0.20
N LEU A 13 -0.80 -7.65 -0.85
CA LEU A 13 -1.31 -6.45 -1.52
C LEU A 13 -2.68 -6.68 -2.17
N LYS A 14 -2.90 -7.83 -2.80
CA LYS A 14 -4.24 -8.23 -3.29
C LYS A 14 -5.25 -8.33 -2.16
N HIS A 15 -4.85 -8.87 -1.00
CA HIS A 15 -5.72 -8.88 0.16
C HIS A 15 -6.01 -7.46 0.65
N LEU A 16 -5.01 -6.57 0.74
CA LEU A 16 -5.20 -5.17 1.10
C LEU A 16 -6.12 -4.43 0.12
N LEU A 17 -6.06 -4.74 -1.18
CA LEU A 17 -6.98 -4.19 -2.19
C LEU A 17 -8.42 -4.59 -1.87
N ARG A 18 -8.68 -5.90 -1.67
CA ARG A 18 -10.00 -6.40 -1.25
C ARG A 18 -10.49 -5.79 0.06
N VAL A 19 -9.58 -5.51 1.00
CA VAL A 19 -9.91 -4.80 2.25
C VAL A 19 -10.29 -3.36 1.96
N CYS A 20 -9.56 -2.66 1.08
CA CYS A 20 -9.85 -1.30 0.65
C CYS A 20 -11.25 -1.22 0.05
N ASP A 21 -11.58 -2.15 -0.85
CA ASP A 21 -12.88 -2.25 -1.52
C ASP A 21 -14.02 -2.73 -0.60
N GLY A 22 -13.71 -3.06 0.66
CA GLY A 22 -14.68 -3.53 1.64
C GLY A 22 -15.16 -4.98 1.43
N GLU A 23 -14.50 -5.74 0.56
CA GLU A 23 -14.80 -7.13 0.26
C GLU A 23 -14.26 -8.11 1.32
N GLN A 24 -13.17 -7.74 2.01
CA GLN A 24 -12.53 -8.57 3.04
C GLN A 24 -12.14 -7.77 4.29
N TRP A 25 -11.91 -8.48 5.40
CA TRP A 25 -11.39 -7.92 6.65
C TRP A 25 -9.87 -8.05 6.68
N LEU A 26 -9.16 -7.02 7.16
CA LEU A 26 -7.70 -7.13 7.34
C LEU A 26 -7.34 -8.14 8.43
N PHE A 27 -8.12 -8.12 9.51
CA PHE A 27 -8.01 -9.08 10.61
C PHE A 27 -9.39 -9.64 10.93
N ASN A 28 -9.46 -10.93 11.22
CA ASN A 28 -10.64 -11.54 11.82
C ASN A 28 -10.72 -11.08 13.29
N SER A 29 -11.39 -9.97 13.54
CA SER A 29 -11.64 -9.48 14.90
C SER A 29 -12.98 -9.99 15.41
N PHE A 30 -12.96 -10.79 16.47
CA PHE A 30 -14.18 -11.28 17.13
C PHE A 30 -14.84 -10.24 18.04
N GLN A 31 -14.18 -9.10 18.30
CA GLN A 31 -14.65 -8.06 19.22
C GLN A 31 -15.50 -6.97 18.56
N LEU A 32 -15.46 -6.80 17.23
CA LEU A 32 -16.21 -5.76 16.54
C LEU A 32 -17.35 -6.36 15.71
N SER A 33 -18.51 -5.72 15.72
CA SER A 33 -19.63 -6.12 14.85
C SER A 33 -19.29 -5.85 13.37
N ILE A 34 -19.88 -6.63 12.47
CA ILE A 34 -19.68 -6.51 11.01
C ILE A 34 -19.88 -5.06 10.50
N PRO A 35 -20.93 -4.31 10.90
CA PRO A 35 -21.12 -2.93 10.45
C PRO A 35 -20.01 -1.98 10.92
N GLN A 36 -19.51 -2.16 12.16
CA GLN A 36 -18.42 -1.34 12.71
C GLN A 36 -17.11 -1.60 11.97
N MET A 37 -16.82 -2.87 11.64
CA MET A 37 -15.67 -3.22 10.82
C MET A 37 -15.77 -2.62 9.40
N ARG A 38 -16.96 -2.62 8.76
CA ARG A 38 -17.13 -1.98 7.44
C ARG A 38 -16.87 -0.49 7.48
N GLN A 39 -17.44 0.20 8.46
CA GLN A 39 -17.26 1.65 8.61
C GLN A 39 -15.79 2.01 8.84
N TYR A 40 -15.05 1.17 9.54
CA TYR A 40 -13.62 1.40 9.77
C TYR A 40 -12.78 1.08 8.53
N ASN A 41 -13.06 -0.03 7.83
CA ASN A 41 -12.35 -0.40 6.60
C ASN A 41 -12.49 0.66 5.50
N MET A 42 -13.67 1.27 5.37
CA MET A 42 -13.92 2.36 4.43
C MET A 42 -13.15 3.66 4.78
N LYS A 43 -12.65 3.78 6.02
CA LYS A 43 -11.84 4.91 6.50
C LYS A 43 -10.34 4.62 6.47
N CYS A 44 -9.91 3.54 5.82
CA CYS A 44 -8.50 3.33 5.52
C CYS A 44 -8.04 4.34 4.45
N GLU A 45 -7.99 5.62 4.84
CA GLU A 45 -7.38 6.73 4.13
C GLU A 45 -5.90 6.73 4.50
N VAL A 46 -5.18 5.82 3.86
CA VAL A 46 -3.90 5.33 4.38
C VAL A 46 -2.73 6.22 3.97
N VAL A 47 -2.83 6.81 2.78
CA VAL A 47 -1.76 7.60 2.17
C VAL A 47 -2.26 9.00 1.89
N GLN A 48 -1.59 9.98 2.49
CA GLN A 48 -1.80 11.38 2.11
C GLN A 48 -1.17 11.63 0.75
N PHE A 49 -2.00 11.94 -0.24
CA PHE A 49 -1.56 12.23 -1.60
C PHE A 49 -1.24 13.72 -1.74
N SER A 50 -0.03 14.06 -2.18
CA SER A 50 0.32 15.40 -2.64
C SER A 50 0.43 15.39 -4.17
N PRO A 51 0.36 16.56 -4.85
CA PRO A 51 0.59 16.63 -6.30
C PRO A 51 1.90 15.97 -6.73
N GLU A 52 2.96 16.10 -5.93
CA GLU A 52 4.27 15.48 -6.19
C GLU A 52 4.19 13.95 -6.11
N LYS A 53 3.45 13.40 -5.14
CA LYS A 53 3.21 11.96 -5.03
C LYS A 53 2.36 11.42 -6.16
N LEU A 54 1.34 12.16 -6.59
CA LEU A 54 0.50 11.79 -7.73
C LEU A 54 1.32 11.75 -9.03
N LYS A 55 2.17 12.76 -9.25
CA LYS A 55 3.12 12.76 -10.37
C LYS A 55 4.07 11.55 -10.30
N THR A 56 4.56 11.24 -9.10
CA THR A 56 5.44 10.09 -8.88
C THR A 56 4.73 8.75 -9.18
N ILE A 57 3.47 8.59 -8.77
CA ILE A 57 2.64 7.42 -9.07
C ILE A 57 2.44 7.27 -10.58
N TYR A 58 2.11 8.36 -11.27
CA TYR A 58 1.96 8.37 -12.73
C TYR A 58 3.25 7.94 -13.44
N ASP A 59 4.39 8.53 -13.04
CA ASP A 59 5.70 8.16 -13.59
C ASP A 59 6.04 6.69 -13.34
N MET A 60 5.74 6.18 -12.14
CA MET A 60 5.96 4.78 -11.79
C MET A 60 5.09 3.83 -12.59
N ASN A 61 3.83 4.20 -12.87
CA ASN A 61 2.92 3.38 -13.69
C ASN A 61 3.45 3.23 -15.12
N ASN A 62 3.91 4.33 -15.72
CA ASN A 62 4.54 4.31 -17.04
C ASN A 62 5.82 3.46 -17.08
N LEU A 63 6.60 3.47 -16.00
CA LEU A 63 7.80 2.63 -15.89
C LEU A 63 7.44 1.16 -15.70
N ALA A 64 6.47 0.85 -14.82
CA ALA A 64 6.08 -0.52 -14.53
C ALA A 64 5.41 -1.22 -15.73
N GLY A 65 4.82 -0.46 -16.67
CA GLY A 65 4.26 -0.96 -17.92
C GLY A 65 5.28 -1.28 -19.03
N SER A 66 6.59 -1.10 -18.80
CA SER A 66 7.63 -1.43 -19.78
C SER A 66 7.83 -2.95 -19.92
N ASP A 67 7.74 -3.48 -21.14
CA ASP A 67 7.90 -4.92 -21.44
C ASP A 67 9.30 -5.49 -21.10
N LYS A 68 10.32 -4.63 -21.01
CA LYS A 68 11.69 -5.03 -20.70
C LYS A 68 12.07 -4.61 -19.29
N VAL A 69 12.18 -5.60 -18.40
CA VAL A 69 12.72 -5.43 -17.06
C VAL A 69 14.24 -5.36 -17.15
N ASN A 70 14.83 -4.22 -16.81
CA ASN A 70 16.28 -4.06 -16.72
C ASN A 70 16.67 -3.41 -15.39
N GLU A 71 17.96 -3.47 -15.06
CA GLU A 71 18.47 -2.97 -13.77
C GLU A 71 18.22 -1.47 -13.57
N LYS A 72 18.33 -0.67 -14.64
CA LYS A 72 18.06 0.77 -14.62
C LYS A 72 16.61 1.07 -14.22
N LEU A 73 15.65 0.27 -14.70
CA LEU A 73 14.24 0.38 -14.37
C LEU A 73 13.99 0.10 -12.88
N LEU A 74 14.62 -0.93 -12.33
CA LEU A 74 14.49 -1.27 -10.90
C LEU A 74 15.05 -0.15 -10.01
N TYR A 75 16.19 0.44 -10.36
CA TYR A 75 16.71 1.61 -9.67
C TYR A 75 15.75 2.79 -9.72
N GLN A 76 15.20 3.08 -10.90
CA GLN A 76 14.24 4.17 -11.10
C GLN A 76 12.94 3.99 -10.31
N LEU A 77 12.45 2.75 -10.18
CA LEU A 77 11.31 2.41 -9.34
C LEU A 77 11.64 2.59 -7.86
N ASN A 78 12.84 2.18 -7.44
CA ASN A 78 13.26 2.26 -6.04
C ASN A 78 13.37 3.71 -5.55
N GLU A 79 13.96 4.59 -6.35
CA GLU A 79 14.08 6.01 -6.00
C GLU A 79 12.71 6.71 -5.95
N ARG A 80 11.78 6.35 -6.84
CA ARG A 80 10.42 6.91 -6.81
C ARG A 80 9.60 6.39 -5.64
N LEU A 81 9.76 5.12 -5.30
CA LEU A 81 9.21 4.55 -4.08
C LEU A 81 9.67 5.33 -2.84
N LYS A 82 10.97 5.65 -2.71
CA LYS A 82 11.53 6.52 -1.65
C LYS A 82 10.80 7.87 -1.53
N ILE A 83 10.42 8.48 -2.66
CA ILE A 83 9.66 9.73 -2.66
C ILE A 83 8.26 9.52 -2.08
N LEU A 84 7.58 8.42 -2.42
CA LEU A 84 6.27 8.09 -1.84
C LEU A 84 6.34 7.88 -0.30
N PHE A 85 7.46 7.37 0.20
CA PHE A 85 7.72 7.18 1.64
C PHE A 85 7.93 8.47 2.43
N THR A 86 8.25 9.58 1.77
CA THR A 86 8.42 10.84 2.48
C THR A 86 7.07 11.33 3.01
N LYS A 87 7.03 11.68 4.31
CA LYS A 87 5.87 12.34 4.90
C LYS A 87 5.77 13.74 4.30
N THR A 88 4.91 13.90 3.32
CA THR A 88 4.51 15.21 2.81
C THR A 88 3.40 15.77 3.70
N GLY A 89 3.41 17.09 3.89
CA GLY A 89 2.42 17.80 4.72
C GLY A 89 0.98 17.67 4.22
N ARG A 90 0.06 18.36 4.91
CA ARG A 90 -1.40 18.26 4.72
C ARG A 90 -1.79 18.23 3.24
N SER A 91 -2.35 17.11 2.82
CA SER A 91 -2.96 16.93 1.50
C SER A 91 -4.22 17.80 1.38
N ARG A 92 -4.31 18.60 0.31
CA ARG A 92 -5.53 19.26 -0.17
C ARG A 92 -5.85 18.74 -1.57
N THR A 93 -6.03 17.43 -1.73
CA THR A 93 -6.50 16.88 -3.00
C THR A 93 -8.02 16.85 -3.02
N THR A 94 -8.62 17.33 -4.10
CA THR A 94 -10.07 17.16 -4.40
C THR A 94 -10.40 15.75 -4.89
N LEU A 95 -9.38 14.91 -5.08
CA LEU A 95 -9.50 13.54 -5.55
C LEU A 95 -9.88 12.60 -4.41
N ASP A 96 -10.66 11.58 -4.75
CA ASP A 96 -11.08 10.52 -3.85
C ASP A 96 -9.86 9.73 -3.34
N GLN A 97 -9.62 9.79 -2.03
CA GLN A 97 -8.47 9.14 -1.40
C GLN A 97 -8.57 7.61 -1.43
N HIS A 98 -9.78 7.06 -1.48
CA HIS A 98 -9.99 5.62 -1.60
C HIS A 98 -9.53 5.12 -2.97
N ILE A 99 -9.97 5.78 -4.05
CA ILE A 99 -9.53 5.45 -5.43
C ILE A 99 -8.01 5.54 -5.56
N LEU A 100 -7.41 6.59 -5.00
CA LEU A 100 -5.96 6.77 -5.04
C LEU A 100 -5.20 5.71 -4.25
N THR A 101 -5.76 5.26 -3.13
CA THR A 101 -5.19 4.17 -2.32
C THR A 101 -5.26 2.85 -3.07
N ALA A 102 -6.40 2.52 -3.69
CA ALA A 102 -6.55 1.33 -4.54
C ALA A 102 -5.56 1.35 -5.71
N ALA A 103 -5.46 2.47 -6.44
CA ALA A 103 -4.52 2.61 -7.55
C ALA A 103 -3.05 2.46 -7.13
N LEU A 104 -2.69 2.94 -5.93
CA LEU A 104 -1.36 2.74 -5.37
C LEU A 104 -1.11 1.25 -5.06
N ILE A 105 -2.08 0.54 -4.49
CA ILE A 105 -1.95 -0.90 -4.22
C ILE A 105 -1.75 -1.68 -5.52
N ASP A 106 -2.52 -1.38 -6.57
CA ASP A 106 -2.37 -2.01 -7.89
C ASP A 106 -1.00 -1.77 -8.52
N LEU A 107 -0.48 -0.55 -8.39
CA LEU A 107 0.88 -0.23 -8.84
C LEU A 107 1.92 -1.05 -8.09
N LEU A 108 1.79 -1.19 -6.76
CA LEU A 108 2.72 -2.00 -5.95
C LEU A 108 2.65 -3.48 -6.34
N ILE A 109 1.45 -4.02 -6.62
CA ILE A 109 1.28 -5.38 -7.15
C ILE A 109 2.04 -5.54 -8.46
N THR A 110 1.87 -4.58 -9.38
CA THR A 110 2.55 -4.58 -10.68
C THR A 110 4.07 -4.56 -10.51
N ILE A 111 4.59 -3.69 -9.62
CA ILE A 111 6.02 -3.61 -9.33
C ILE A 111 6.55 -4.91 -8.72
N CYS A 112 5.84 -5.53 -7.77
CA CYS A 112 6.22 -6.84 -7.26
C CYS A 112 6.21 -7.91 -8.36
N GLY A 113 5.26 -7.86 -9.30
CA GLY A 113 5.24 -8.69 -10.50
C GLY A 113 6.49 -8.51 -11.36
N THR A 114 6.90 -7.27 -11.59
CA THR A 114 8.14 -6.93 -12.30
C THR A 114 9.38 -7.46 -11.57
N ILE A 115 9.43 -7.38 -10.24
CA ILE A 115 10.52 -7.92 -9.43
C ILE A 115 10.59 -9.45 -9.51
N THR A 116 9.44 -10.15 -9.48
CA THR A 116 9.43 -11.62 -9.58
C THR A 116 10.03 -12.15 -10.88
N LYS A 117 9.93 -11.36 -11.97
CA LYS A 117 10.48 -11.66 -13.29
C LYS A 117 11.94 -11.22 -13.47
N SER A 118 12.50 -10.47 -12.52
CA SER A 118 13.86 -9.92 -12.61
C SER A 118 14.93 -10.90 -12.13
N GLU A 119 16.05 -10.96 -12.86
CA GLU A 119 17.23 -11.73 -12.46
C GLU A 119 18.14 -10.98 -11.47
N THR A 120 17.99 -9.65 -11.36
CA THR A 120 18.88 -8.79 -10.56
C THR A 120 18.52 -8.84 -9.07
N ARG A 121 19.25 -9.62 -8.27
CA ARG A 121 18.88 -9.93 -6.87
C ARG A 121 18.97 -8.77 -5.88
N MET A 122 20.00 -7.92 -5.98
CA MET A 122 20.32 -6.95 -4.91
C MET A 122 19.30 -5.80 -4.84
N ILE A 123 18.99 -5.18 -5.97
CA ILE A 123 18.01 -4.07 -6.05
C ILE A 123 16.60 -4.60 -5.83
N SER A 124 16.32 -5.82 -6.31
CA SER A 124 15.04 -6.50 -6.06
C SER A 124 14.74 -6.65 -4.57
N MET A 125 15.75 -6.98 -3.75
CA MET A 125 15.57 -7.05 -2.28
C MET A 125 15.28 -5.67 -1.67
N ALA A 126 16.04 -4.63 -2.05
CA ALA A 126 15.83 -3.29 -1.52
C ALA A 126 14.44 -2.72 -1.89
N LEU A 127 13.95 -3.04 -3.08
CA LEU A 127 12.58 -2.71 -3.51
C LEU A 127 11.54 -3.42 -2.64
N VAL A 128 11.71 -4.73 -2.43
CA VAL A 128 10.79 -5.52 -1.60
C VAL A 128 10.76 -4.99 -0.16
N ASP A 129 11.91 -4.71 0.43
CA ASP A 129 12.00 -4.17 1.79
C ASP A 129 11.34 -2.78 1.89
N SER A 130 11.47 -1.97 0.84
CA SER A 130 10.78 -0.68 0.75
C SER A 130 9.26 -0.89 0.72
N ILE A 131 8.75 -1.76 -0.16
CA ILE A 131 7.32 -2.08 -0.26
C ILE A 131 6.78 -2.63 1.07
N GLU A 132 7.52 -3.52 1.74
CA GLU A 132 7.17 -4.03 3.07
C GLU A 132 7.03 -2.90 4.09
N LYS A 133 7.99 -1.98 4.11
CA LYS A 133 7.93 -0.80 4.98
C LYS A 133 6.69 0.06 4.68
N LEU A 134 6.25 0.16 3.41
CA LEU A 134 5.04 0.90 3.03
C LEU A 134 3.82 0.27 3.60
N ILE A 135 3.69 -1.04 3.39
CA ILE A 135 2.59 -1.84 3.88
C ILE A 135 2.48 -1.65 5.41
N ASP A 136 3.59 -1.74 6.12
CA ASP A 136 3.58 -1.58 7.57
C ASP A 136 3.23 -0.16 8.03
N THR A 137 3.88 0.87 7.47
CA THR A 137 3.73 2.24 7.96
C THR A 137 2.45 2.91 7.50
N SER A 138 2.02 2.58 6.28
CA SER A 138 0.81 3.11 5.70
C SER A 138 -0.35 2.21 6.11
N PHE A 139 -0.38 0.93 5.79
CA PHE A 139 -1.61 0.14 5.94
C PHE A 139 -1.78 -0.48 7.33
N ILE A 140 -0.83 -1.32 7.76
CA ILE A 140 -1.01 -2.18 8.95
C ILE A 140 -1.07 -1.35 10.24
N LYS A 141 -0.08 -0.46 10.47
CA LYS A 141 -0.02 0.30 11.73
C LYS A 141 -1.21 1.24 11.93
N PRO A 142 -1.60 2.07 10.94
CA PRO A 142 -2.80 2.90 11.05
C PRO A 142 -4.07 2.07 11.22
N TYR A 143 -4.20 0.94 10.52
CA TYR A 143 -5.34 0.05 10.73
C TYR A 143 -5.42 -0.46 12.17
N CYS A 144 -4.33 -1.02 12.71
CA CYS A 144 -4.27 -1.46 14.10
C CYS A 144 -4.55 -0.32 15.08
N GLN A 145 -3.99 0.87 14.82
CA GLN A 145 -4.16 2.02 15.70
C GLN A 145 -5.62 2.49 15.75
N GLY A 146 -6.30 2.61 14.61
CA GLY A 146 -7.69 3.03 14.65
C GLY A 146 -8.64 1.93 15.11
N LEU A 147 -8.32 0.64 14.95
CA LEU A 147 -9.03 -0.43 15.66
C LEU A 147 -8.94 -0.25 17.18
N LEU A 148 -7.74 0.00 17.71
CA LEU A 148 -7.51 0.26 19.13
C LEU A 148 -8.21 1.53 19.63
N ASN A 149 -8.30 2.57 18.80
CA ASN A 149 -9.01 3.79 19.16
C ASN A 149 -10.53 3.55 19.17
N PHE A 150 -11.04 2.81 18.20
CA PHE A 150 -12.46 2.47 18.09
C PHE A 150 -12.94 1.61 19.27
N THR A 151 -12.14 0.63 19.69
CA THR A 151 -12.48 -0.19 20.87
C THR A 151 -12.49 0.64 22.17
N LYS A 152 -11.58 1.61 22.30
CA LYS A 152 -11.57 2.54 23.45
C LYS A 152 -12.81 3.42 23.49
N GLU A 153 -13.23 3.97 22.35
CA GLU A 153 -14.45 4.80 22.26
C GLU A 153 -15.73 4.01 22.55
N SER A 154 -15.82 2.75 22.11
CA SER A 154 -16.95 1.87 22.42
C SER A 154 -17.01 1.44 23.89
N SER A 155 -15.87 1.39 24.59
CA SER A 155 -15.79 1.04 26.01
C SER A 155 -16.19 2.20 26.94
N SER A 156 -16.29 3.42 26.39
CA SER A 156 -16.64 4.66 27.12
C SER A 156 -18.12 5.04 27.05
N ILE A 157 -18.98 4.16 26.52
CA ILE A 157 -20.44 4.33 26.59
C ILE A 157 -20.92 3.57 27.83
N PRO A 158 -21.47 4.27 28.84
CA PRO A 158 -21.98 3.65 30.08
C PRO A 158 -23.21 2.78 29.85
#